data_AF-A0A8S2RS71-F1
#
_entry.id   AF-A0A8S2RS71-F1
#
_cell.length_a   1.000
_cell.length_b   1.000
_cell.length_c   1.000
_cell.angle_alpha   90.00
_cell.angle_beta   90.00
_cell.angle_gamma   90.00
#
_symmetry.space_group_name_H-M   'P 1'
#
loop_
_entity.id
_entity.type
_entity.pdbx_description
1 polymer ?
#
loop_
_entity_poly.entity_id
_entity_poly.type
_entity_poly.pdbx_seq_one_letter_code
_entity_poly.pdbx_strand_id
1 'polypeptide(L)' 'MDGRTMGVGAVANLHRIKNAIGVARAVLRYSTHSLLVGESATKFAIDMGFKEEDLHSNASIEAWNKWKNSNC' A
#
# COMPACT_ATOMS: atom_id res chain seq x y z
N MET A 1 10.59 -9.85 -3.35
CA MET A 1 11.38 -10.49 -4.40
C MET A 1 11.59 -11.94 -4.01
N ASP A 2 11.43 -12.87 -4.95
CA ASP A 2 11.78 -14.28 -4.80
C ASP A 2 13.11 -14.53 -5.53
N GLY A 3 14.12 -15.00 -4.80
CA GLY A 3 15.47 -15.24 -5.35
C GLY A 3 15.58 -16.48 -6.23
N ARG A 4 14.61 -17.41 -6.18
CA ARG A 4 14.63 -18.63 -7.01
C ARG A 4 14.07 -18.39 -8.40
N THR A 5 12.97 -17.66 -8.47
CA THR A 5 12.26 -17.34 -9.71
C THR A 5 12.64 -15.98 -10.29
N MET A 6 13.40 -15.17 -9.53
CA MET A 6 13.66 -13.75 -9.79
C MET A 6 12.40 -12.88 -9.86
N GLY A 7 11.25 -13.40 -9.42
CA GLY A 7 9.98 -12.68 -9.43
C GLY A 7 9.97 -11.51 -8.44
N VAL A 8 9.34 -10.41 -8.85
CA VAL A 8 9.15 -9.21 -8.01
C VAL A 8 7.67 -8.85 -7.97
N GLY A 9 7.20 -8.49 -6.78
CA GLY A 9 5.92 -7.83 -6.59
C GLY A 9 6.13 -6.67 -5.62
N ALA A 10 5.62 -5.51 -6.00
CA ALA A 10 5.78 -4.27 -5.29
C ALA A 10 4.50 -3.43 -5.39
N VAL A 11 4.32 -2.57 -4.39
CA VAL A 11 3.26 -1.56 -4.36
C VAL A 11 3.87 -0.21 -3.97
N ALA A 12 3.38 0.86 -4.58
CA ALA A 12 3.73 2.23 -4.20
C ALA A 12 2.47 3.08 -4.06
N ASN A 13 2.54 4.13 -3.25
CA ASN A 13 1.39 5.01 -2.99
C ASN A 13 0.10 4.22 -2.63
N LEU A 14 0.22 3.18 -1.79
CA LEU A 14 -0.90 2.31 -1.45
C LEU A 14 -1.78 3.01 -0.41
N HIS A 15 -3.03 3.28 -0.78
CA HIS A 15 -3.98 3.95 0.09
C HIS A 15 -4.85 2.93 0.83
N ARG A 16 -5.21 3.24 2.07
CA ARG A 16 -6.28 2.57 2.84
C ARG A 16 -6.13 1.04 3.02
N ILE A 17 -4.92 0.50 2.88
CA ILE A 17 -4.61 -0.91 3.13
C ILE A 17 -3.44 -1.03 4.09
N LYS A 18 -3.69 -1.61 5.26
CA LYS A 18 -2.70 -1.72 6.33
C LYS A 18 -1.58 -2.72 6.02
N ASN A 19 -1.91 -3.84 5.37
CA ASN A 19 -0.94 -4.91 5.07
C ASN A 19 -0.28 -4.73 3.69
N ALA A 20 0.57 -3.71 3.56
CA ALA A 20 1.25 -3.41 2.30
C ALA A 20 2.11 -4.56 1.74
N ILE A 21 2.83 -5.28 2.61
CA ILE A 21 3.67 -6.42 2.19
C ILE A 21 2.83 -7.61 1.71
N GLY A 22 1.64 -7.80 2.28
CA GLY A 22 0.67 -8.79 1.82
C GLY A 22 0.22 -8.49 0.39
N VAL A 23 -0.11 -7.23 0.10
CA VAL A 23 -0.49 -6.80 -1.26
C VAL A 23 0.69 -6.96 -2.22
N ALA A 24 1.89 -6.54 -1.86
CA ALA A 24 3.09 -6.73 -2.69
C ALA A 24 3.35 -8.22 -3.00
N ARG A 25 3.08 -9.11 -2.05
CA ARG A 25 3.16 -10.56 -2.27
C ARG A 25 2.03 -11.08 -3.16
N ALA A 26 0.83 -10.49 -3.09
CA ALA A 26 -0.26 -10.81 -4.00
C ALA A 26 0.08 -10.37 -5.43
N VAL A 27 0.71 -9.20 -5.63
CA VAL A 27 1.21 -8.75 -6.95
C VAL A 27 2.17 -9.79 -7.52
N LEU A 28 3.12 -10.29 -6.72
CA LEU A 28 4.08 -11.32 -7.14
C LEU A 28 3.40 -12.64 -7.57
N ARG A 29 2.30 -13.03 -6.91
CA ARG A 29 1.66 -14.34 -7.09
C ARG A 29 0.56 -14.35 -8.14
N TYR A 30 -0.17 -13.25 -8.27
CA TYR A 30 -1.43 -13.17 -9.01
C TYR A 30 -1.42 -12.13 -10.12
N SER A 31 -0.24 -11.58 -10.45
CA SER A 31 -0.08 -10.70 -11.60
C SER A 31 1.23 -11.00 -12.33
N THR A 32 1.30 -10.64 -13.60
CA THR A 32 2.54 -10.65 -14.40
C THR A 32 3.31 -9.33 -14.29
N HIS A 33 2.83 -8.39 -13.48
CA HIS A 33 3.42 -7.06 -13.31
C HIS A 33 4.29 -7.01 -12.05
N SER A 34 5.33 -6.18 -12.05
CA SER A 34 6.24 -6.07 -10.91
C SER A 34 5.83 -5.00 -9.89
N LEU A 35 5.09 -3.96 -10.30
CA LEU A 35 4.73 -2.80 -9.47
C LEU A 35 3.32 -2.32 -9.80
N LEU A 36 2.49 -2.14 -8.76
CA LEU A 36 1.20 -1.44 -8.85
C LEU A 36 1.22 -0.19 -7.97
N VAL A 37 0.51 0.87 -8.38
CA VAL A 37 0.59 2.18 -7.71
C VAL A 37 -0.78 2.81 -7.46
N GLY A 38 -0.91 3.52 -6.35
CA GLY A 38 -2.04 4.42 -6.10
C GLY A 38 -3.35 3.69 -5.78
N GLU A 39 -4.46 4.36 -6.10
CA GLU A 39 -5.82 3.83 -5.95
C GLU A 39 -6.04 2.51 -6.70
N SER A 40 -5.34 2.31 -7.83
CA SER A 40 -5.43 1.04 -8.58
C SER A 40 -4.78 -0.12 -7.81
N ALA A 41 -3.74 0.15 -7.01
CA ALA A 41 -3.16 -0.85 -6.12
C ALA A 41 -4.11 -1.18 -4.96
N THR A 42 -4.84 -0.19 -4.44
CA THR A 42 -5.90 -0.39 -3.44
C THR A 42 -7.03 -1.24 -4.00
N LYS A 43 -7.51 -0.96 -5.21
CA LYS A 43 -8.52 -1.78 -5.89
C LYS A 43 -8.06 -3.23 -6.06
N PHE A 44 -6.83 -3.43 -6.55
CA PHE A 44 -6.23 -4.77 -6.63
C PHE A 44 -6.19 -5.46 -5.26
N ALA A 45 -5.83 -4.74 -4.20
CA ALA A 45 -5.80 -5.30 -2.85
C ALA A 45 -7.21 -5.76 -2.40
N ILE A 46 -8.24 -4.95 -2.65
CA ILE A 46 -9.62 -5.31 -2.32
C ILE A 46 -10.05 -6.57 -3.09
N ASP A 47 -9.75 -6.63 -4.39
CA ASP A 47 -10.06 -7.80 -5.24
C ASP A 47 -9.34 -9.08 -4.74
N MET A 48 -8.17 -8.93 -4.10
CA MET A 48 -7.42 -10.02 -3.46
C MET A 48 -7.88 -10.33 -2.02
N GLY A 49 -8.93 -9.68 -1.52
CA GLY A 49 -9.54 -9.92 -0.21
C GLY A 49 -8.91 -9.15 0.95
N PHE A 50 -8.08 -8.13 0.68
CA PHE A 50 -7.59 -7.24 1.73
C PHE A 50 -8.68 -6.23 2.14
N LYS A 51 -8.76 -5.95 3.44
CA LYS A 51 -9.71 -4.99 3.98
C LYS A 51 -9.23 -3.55 3.77
N GLU A 52 -10.11 -2.73 3.20
CA GLU A 52 -9.94 -1.28 3.13
C GLU A 52 -10.30 -0.63 4.49
N GLU A 53 -9.38 0.16 5.02
CA GLU A 53 -9.56 0.88 6.29
C GLU A 53 -8.75 2.18 6.33
N ASP A 54 -9.15 3.11 7.18
CA ASP A 54 -8.38 4.33 7.41
C ASP A 54 -7.04 4.01 8.09
N LEU A 55 -5.96 4.60 7.57
CA LEU A 55 -4.60 4.43 8.08
C LEU A 55 -4.19 5.55 9.03
N HIS A 56 -4.99 6.61 9.15
CA HIS A 56 -4.73 7.69 10.07
C HIS A 56 -4.89 7.24 11.52
N SER A 57 -3.88 7.57 12.34
CA SER A 57 -3.97 7.53 13.80
C SER A 57 -4.09 8.94 14.35
N ASN A 58 -4.64 9.10 15.56
CA ASN A 58 -4.70 10.41 16.22
C ASN A 58 -3.32 11.09 16.26
N ALA A 59 -2.26 10.34 16.54
CA ALA A 59 -0.89 10.84 16.52
C ALA A 59 -0.46 11.35 15.13
N SER A 60 -0.82 10.65 14.05
CA SER A 60 -0.51 11.09 12.69
C SER A 60 -1.27 12.36 12.29
N ILE A 61 -2.52 12.50 12.74
CA ILE A 61 -3.37 13.67 12.49
C ILE A 61 -2.82 14.88 13.27
N GLU A 62 -2.46 14.70 14.54
CA GLU A 62 -1.83 15.75 15.36
C GLU A 62 -0.50 16.22 14.78
N ALA A 63 0.37 15.28 14.36
CA ALA A 63 1.64 15.61 13.72
C ALA A 63 1.43 16.43 12.44
N TRP A 64 0.48 16.01 11.59
CA TRP A 64 0.12 16.75 10.38
C TRP A 64 -0.45 18.13 10.68
N ASN A 65 -1.35 18.26 11.66
CA ASN A 65 -1.92 19.54 12.06
C ASN A 65 -0.85 20.49 12.59
N LYS A 66 0.11 20.00 13.38
CA LYS A 66 1.24 20.79 13.87
C LYS A 66 2.08 21.32 12.71
N TRP A 67 2.43 20.46 11.77
CA TRP A 67 3.18 20.82 10.56
C TRP A 67 2.43 21.85 9.70
N LYS A 68 1.13 21.63 9.46
CA LYS A 68 0.29 22.56 8.71
C LYS A 68 0.21 23.94 9.38
N ASN A 69 0.09 23.98 10.70
CA ASN A 69 0.04 25.22 11.47
C ASN A 69 1.40 25.96 11.53
N SER A 70 2.51 25.29 11.19
CA SER A 70 3.84 25.90 11.06
C SER A 70 4.14 26.45 9.66
N ASN A 71 3.11 26.80 8.88
CA ASN A 71 3.17 27.24 7.47
C ASN A 71 3.58 26.13 6.48
N CYS A 72 3.15 24.89 6.75
CA CYS A 72 3.52 23.70 5.98
C CYS A 72 5.02 23.40 6.06
#